data_AF-A0A838QEX2-F1
#
_entry.id   AF-A0A838QEX2-F1
#
_cell.length_a   1.000
_cell.length_b   1.000
_cell.length_c   1.000
_cell.angle_alpha   90.00
_cell.angle_beta   90.00
_cell.angle_gamma   90.00
#
_symmetry.space_group_name_H-M   'P 1'
#
loop_
_entity.id
_entity.type
_entity.pdbx_description
1 polymer ?
#
loop_
_entity_poly.entity_id
_entity_poly.type
_entity_poly.pdbx_seq_one_letter_code
_entity_poly.pdbx_strand_id
1 'polypeptide(L)'
;MTLLGQFALWAAFAIGLWCVLLSFSGRWEGRPDLSATVVRSVYAICGCLLVASASLWQGLISHDFNMEYVWAYTSRNLPSSYIFSAFWAGQKGSLLFWAVVLSLFASAAQLLTARRYAHLMPYVAGVTSAVITFFVSVMIFAADPFERLGFTPADGRGLNPQLQNVGMVIHPPML
;
A
#
# COMPACT_ATOMS: atom_id res chain seq x y z
N MET A 1 -6.89 -7.76 -12.42
CA MET A 1 -5.84 -7.35 -11.46
C MET A 1 -6.36 -7.21 -10.04
N THR A 2 -7.67 -7.02 -9.85
CA THR A 2 -8.34 -6.92 -8.55
C THR A 2 -7.99 -8.05 -7.57
N LEU A 3 -8.11 -9.32 -7.99
CA LEU A 3 -7.79 -10.47 -7.14
C LEU A 3 -6.32 -10.49 -6.68
N LEU A 4 -5.40 -10.11 -7.57
CA LEU A 4 -3.97 -10.04 -7.26
C LEU A 4 -3.69 -8.96 -6.21
N GLY A 5 -4.27 -7.77 -6.40
CA GLY A 5 -4.15 -6.67 -5.44
C GLY A 5 -4.75 -7.02 -4.07
N GLN A 6 -5.94 -7.62 -4.06
CA GLN A 6 -6.61 -8.04 -2.83
C GLN A 6 -5.82 -9.13 -2.10
N PHE A 7 -5.31 -10.14 -2.82
CA PHE A 7 -4.45 -11.17 -2.25
C PHE A 7 -3.16 -10.56 -1.67
N ALA A 8 -2.55 -9.61 -2.37
CA ALA A 8 -1.36 -8.93 -1.90
C ALA A 8 -1.61 -8.14 -0.60
N LEU A 9 -2.77 -7.48 -0.44
CA LEU A 9 -3.15 -6.85 0.83
C LEU A 9 -3.29 -7.86 1.97
N TRP A 10 -3.98 -8.98 1.74
CA TRP A 10 -4.12 -10.03 2.74
C TRP A 10 -2.77 -10.66 3.13
N ALA A 11 -1.89 -10.88 2.16
CA ALA A 11 -0.53 -11.35 2.41
C ALA A 11 0.28 -10.33 3.24
N ALA A 12 0.23 -9.04 2.87
CA ALA A 12 0.87 -7.97 3.64
C ALA A 12 0.36 -7.93 5.09
N PHE A 13 -0.95 -8.10 5.30
CA PHE A 13 -1.55 -8.14 6.63
C PHE A 13 -1.05 -9.32 7.47
N ALA A 14 -1.06 -10.54 6.92
CA ALA A 14 -0.62 -11.74 7.64
C ALA A 14 0.88 -11.68 8.00
N ILE A 15 1.72 -11.24 7.05
CA ILE A 15 3.17 -11.07 7.27
C ILE A 15 3.42 -9.93 8.27
N GLY A 16 2.67 -8.83 8.18
CA GLY A 16 2.73 -7.71 9.11
C GLY A 16 2.43 -8.12 10.54
N LEU A 17 1.33 -8.84 10.75
CA LEU A 17 0.96 -9.37 12.07
C LEU A 17 2.03 -10.31 12.62
N TRP A 18 2.56 -11.22 11.79
CA TRP A 18 3.65 -12.10 12.18
C TRP A 18 4.92 -11.34 12.57
N CYS A 19 5.31 -10.35 11.77
CA CYS A 19 6.48 -9.51 12.02
C CYS A 19 6.35 -8.77 13.36
N VAL A 20 5.20 -8.15 13.62
CA VAL A 20 4.91 -7.43 14.87
C VAL A 20 5.00 -8.36 16.07
N LEU A 21 4.30 -9.50 16.02
CA LEU A 21 4.29 -10.47 17.13
C LEU A 21 5.69 -11.01 17.41
N LEU A 22 6.43 -11.41 16.38
CA LEU A 22 7.77 -11.96 16.54
C LEU A 22 8.72 -10.90 17.10
N SER A 23 8.68 -9.66 16.59
CA SER A 23 9.53 -8.55 17.02
C SER A 23 9.37 -8.23 18.51
N PHE A 24 8.13 -8.14 19.00
CA PHE A 24 7.85 -7.80 20.39
C PHE A 24 7.87 -9.00 21.35
N SER A 25 7.88 -10.23 20.84
CA SER A 25 7.97 -11.42 21.68
C SER A 25 9.34 -11.62 22.35
N GLY A 26 10.39 -10.93 21.88
CA GLY A 26 11.78 -11.13 22.33
C GLY A 26 12.39 -12.50 21.94
N ARG A 27 11.61 -13.41 21.34
CA ARG A 27 12.05 -14.78 21.01
C ARG A 27 13.18 -14.84 19.97
N TRP A 28 13.45 -13.74 19.28
CA TRP A 28 14.53 -13.61 18.31
C TRP A 28 15.89 -13.30 18.97
N GLU A 29 15.90 -12.91 20.25
CA GLU A 29 17.14 -12.59 20.96
C GLU A 29 18.00 -13.86 21.13
N GLY A 30 19.27 -13.79 20.72
CA GLY A 30 20.15 -14.96 20.66
C GLY A 30 19.86 -15.96 19.53
N ARG A 31 18.88 -15.68 18.64
CA ARG A 31 18.49 -16.55 17.52
C ARG A 31 18.61 -15.81 16.18
N PRO A 32 19.75 -15.90 15.47
CA PRO A 32 19.99 -15.10 14.26
C PRO A 32 18.97 -15.36 13.16
N ASP A 33 18.45 -16.59 13.04
CA ASP A 33 17.45 -16.95 12.03
C ASP A 33 16.11 -16.23 12.25
N LEU A 34 15.68 -16.11 13.51
CA LEU A 34 14.43 -15.41 13.86
C LEU A 34 14.58 -13.90 13.71
N SER A 35 15.74 -13.35 14.10
CA SER A 35 16.05 -11.93 13.88
C SER A 35 16.05 -11.59 12.38
N ALA A 36 16.69 -12.43 11.55
CA ALA A 36 16.66 -12.28 10.11
C ALA A 36 15.23 -12.39 9.54
N THR A 37 14.38 -13.26 10.10
CA THR A 37 12.98 -13.39 9.68
C THR A 37 12.17 -12.12 9.95
N VAL A 38 12.36 -11.48 11.11
CA VAL A 38 11.74 -10.19 11.43
C VAL A 38 12.12 -9.14 10.38
N VAL A 39 13.41 -8.97 10.11
CA VAL A 39 13.90 -7.99 9.14
C VAL A 39 13.40 -8.29 7.73
N ARG A 40 13.45 -9.56 7.30
CA ARG A 40 12.98 -9.98 5.96
C ARG A 40 11.48 -9.78 5.77
N SER A 41 10.69 -9.84 6.83
CA SER A 41 9.25 -9.61 6.78
C SER A 41 8.92 -8.18 6.32
N VAL A 42 9.74 -7.18 6.68
CA VAL A 42 9.58 -5.79 6.22
C VAL A 42 9.66 -5.70 4.69
N TYR A 43 10.65 -6.36 4.08
CA TYR A 43 10.78 -6.38 2.61
C TYR A 43 9.64 -7.13 1.94
N ALA A 44 9.17 -8.24 2.55
CA ALA A 44 8.04 -8.99 2.03
C ALA A 44 6.74 -8.18 2.06
N ILE A 45 6.49 -7.42 3.14
CA ILE A 45 5.37 -6.48 3.24
C ILE A 45 5.47 -5.40 2.15
N CYS A 46 6.65 -4.79 1.99
CA CYS A 46 6.90 -3.80 0.95
C CYS A 46 6.61 -4.37 -0.46
N GLY A 47 7.09 -5.58 -0.75
CA GLY A 47 6.83 -6.26 -2.02
C GLY A 47 5.33 -6.47 -2.27
N CYS A 48 4.59 -6.92 -1.26
CA CYS A 48 3.14 -7.09 -1.35
C CYS A 48 2.42 -5.76 -1.62
N LEU A 49 2.79 -4.68 -0.91
CA LEU A 49 2.18 -3.36 -1.12
C LEU A 49 2.51 -2.76 -2.48
N LEU A 50 3.71 -3.00 -3.01
CA LEU A 50 4.06 -2.62 -4.38
C LEU A 50 3.21 -3.38 -5.42
N VAL A 51 2.97 -4.67 -5.21
CA VAL A 51 2.08 -5.47 -6.08
C VAL A 51 0.63 -4.97 -6.00
N ALA A 52 0.13 -4.63 -4.81
CA ALA A 52 -1.18 -4.03 -4.64
C ALA A 52 -1.26 -2.67 -5.38
N SER A 53 -0.28 -1.80 -5.16
CA SER A 53 -0.19 -0.50 -5.84
C SER A 53 -0.16 -0.64 -7.37
N ALA A 54 0.69 -1.51 -7.91
CA ALA A 54 0.74 -1.79 -9.34
C ALA A 54 -0.59 -2.33 -9.90
N SER A 55 -1.29 -3.15 -9.11
CA SER A 55 -2.60 -3.69 -9.48
C SER A 55 -3.67 -2.59 -9.56
N LEU A 56 -3.67 -1.63 -8.63
CA LEU A 56 -4.57 -0.48 -8.65
C LEU A 56 -4.24 0.47 -9.80
N TRP A 57 -2.95 0.75 -10.04
CA TRP A 57 -2.48 1.52 -11.19
C TRP A 57 -2.96 0.94 -12.51
N GLN A 58 -2.83 -0.37 -12.69
CA GLN A 58 -3.31 -1.04 -13.87
C GLN A 58 -4.82 -0.86 -14.04
N GLY A 59 -5.60 -0.96 -12.96
CA GLY A 59 -7.04 -0.71 -12.98
C GLY A 59 -7.39 0.72 -13.43
N LEU A 60 -6.71 1.72 -12.89
CA LEU A 60 -6.90 3.13 -13.23
C LEU A 60 -6.55 3.44 -14.70
N ILE A 61 -5.41 2.95 -15.18
CA ILE A 61 -4.93 3.18 -16.55
C ILE A 61 -5.79 2.46 -17.58
N SER A 62 -6.28 1.26 -17.26
CA SER A 62 -7.14 0.48 -18.16
C SER A 62 -8.63 0.82 -18.05
N HIS A 63 -9.00 1.78 -17.18
CA HIS A 63 -10.39 2.13 -16.91
C HIS A 63 -11.25 0.91 -16.55
N ASP A 64 -10.73 0.02 -15.67
CA ASP A 64 -11.47 -1.12 -15.16
C ASP A 64 -12.60 -0.68 -14.21
N PHE A 65 -13.71 -0.22 -14.79
CA PHE A 65 -14.86 0.30 -14.06
C PHE A 65 -15.59 -0.75 -13.22
N ASN A 66 -15.21 -2.03 -13.28
CA ASN A 66 -15.74 -3.00 -12.32
C ASN A 66 -15.19 -2.78 -10.91
N MET A 67 -14.03 -2.12 -10.78
CA MET A 67 -13.50 -1.68 -9.50
C MET A 67 -14.17 -0.38 -9.07
N GLU A 68 -14.81 -0.37 -7.90
CA GLU A 68 -15.57 0.78 -7.39
C GLU A 68 -14.71 2.04 -7.35
N TYR A 69 -13.46 1.93 -6.90
CA TYR A 69 -12.53 3.05 -6.85
C TYR A 69 -12.19 3.62 -8.24
N VAL A 70 -11.94 2.76 -9.23
CA VAL A 70 -11.65 3.20 -10.61
C VAL A 70 -12.86 3.89 -11.21
N TRP A 71 -14.05 3.32 -11.02
CA TRP A 71 -15.31 3.93 -11.44
C TRP A 71 -15.55 5.29 -10.77
N ALA A 72 -15.24 5.43 -9.48
CA ALA A 72 -15.47 6.66 -8.74
C ALA A 72 -14.53 7.82 -9.13
N TYR A 73 -13.28 7.52 -9.54
CA TYR A 73 -12.23 8.53 -9.72
C TYR A 73 -11.66 8.66 -11.14
N THR A 74 -12.12 7.85 -12.11
CA THR A 74 -11.73 7.96 -13.53
C THR A 74 -12.95 7.97 -14.44
N SER A 75 -12.77 8.39 -15.68
CA SER A 75 -13.76 8.36 -16.76
C SER A 75 -13.03 8.30 -18.11
N ARG A 76 -13.72 7.87 -19.17
CA ARG A 76 -13.14 7.78 -20.52
C ARG A 76 -12.72 9.13 -21.11
N ASN A 77 -13.32 10.22 -20.64
CA ASN A 77 -13.00 11.59 -21.04
C ASN A 77 -12.00 12.29 -20.10
N LEU A 78 -11.51 11.61 -19.05
CA LEU A 78 -10.53 12.18 -18.15
C LEU A 78 -9.18 12.34 -18.88
N PRO A 79 -8.58 13.54 -18.90
CA PRO A 79 -7.24 13.71 -19.48
C PRO A 79 -6.23 12.78 -18.81
N SER A 80 -5.37 12.16 -19.62
CA SER A 80 -4.42 11.13 -19.16
C SER A 80 -3.46 11.63 -18.06
N SER A 81 -3.15 12.92 -18.03
CA SER A 81 -2.36 13.55 -16.96
C SER A 81 -2.99 13.41 -15.57
N TYR A 82 -4.32 13.39 -15.49
CA TYR A 82 -5.06 13.29 -14.23
C TYR A 82 -5.36 11.85 -13.79
N ILE A 83 -5.17 10.86 -14.67
CA ILE A 83 -5.23 9.44 -14.29
C ILE A 83 -4.15 9.13 -13.26
N PHE A 84 -2.98 9.77 -13.37
CA PHE A 84 -1.93 9.65 -12.36
C PHE A 84 -2.43 10.14 -10.99
N SER A 85 -3.00 11.34 -10.93
CA SER A 85 -3.57 11.85 -9.68
C SER A 85 -4.75 11.05 -9.12
N ALA A 86 -5.44 10.24 -9.93
CA ALA A 86 -6.56 9.42 -9.46
C ALA A 86 -6.15 8.37 -8.42
N PHE A 87 -4.88 7.94 -8.41
CA PHE A 87 -4.37 6.98 -7.44
C PHE A 87 -4.51 7.46 -6.00
N TRP A 88 -4.41 8.76 -5.75
CA TRP A 88 -4.56 9.35 -4.41
C TRP A 88 -5.72 10.35 -4.33
N ALA A 89 -6.62 10.36 -5.32
CA ALA A 89 -7.78 11.24 -5.32
C ALA A 89 -8.82 10.90 -4.24
N GLY A 90 -8.87 9.64 -3.83
CA GLY A 90 -9.77 9.16 -2.79
C GLY A 90 -9.05 8.58 -1.58
N GLN A 91 -9.84 8.32 -0.54
CA GLN A 91 -9.34 7.75 0.71
C GLN A 91 -8.69 6.38 0.50
N LYS A 92 -9.33 5.46 -0.24
CA LYS A 92 -8.84 4.08 -0.46
C LYS A 92 -7.46 4.08 -1.12
N GLY A 93 -7.28 4.86 -2.17
CA GLY A 93 -6.00 4.98 -2.88
C GLY A 93 -4.94 5.76 -2.08
N SER A 94 -5.32 6.81 -1.36
CA SER A 94 -4.42 7.54 -0.45
C SER A 94 -3.86 6.65 0.67
N LEU A 95 -4.69 5.77 1.26
CA LEU A 95 -4.24 4.81 2.27
C LEU A 95 -3.19 3.86 1.70
N LEU A 96 -3.42 3.34 0.48
CA LEU A 96 -2.46 2.48 -0.20
C LEU A 96 -1.15 3.20 -0.53
N PHE A 97 -1.24 4.46 -1.01
CA PHE A 97 -0.08 5.31 -1.26
C PHE A 97 0.80 5.44 -0.01
N TRP A 98 0.20 5.87 1.11
CA TRP A 98 0.94 6.07 2.35
C TRP A 98 1.50 4.77 2.93
N ALA A 99 0.78 3.65 2.79
CA ALA A 99 1.30 2.34 3.18
C ALA A 99 2.55 1.95 2.36
N VAL A 100 2.54 2.19 1.04
CA VAL A 100 3.71 1.96 0.16
C VAL A 100 4.87 2.84 0.59
N VAL A 101 4.66 4.16 0.73
CA VAL A 101 5.70 5.12 1.15
C VAL A 101 6.33 4.68 2.48
N LEU A 102 5.51 4.38 3.48
CA LEU A 102 5.98 3.91 4.79
C LEU A 102 6.78 2.60 4.68
N SER A 103 6.33 1.65 3.85
CA SER A 103 7.03 0.38 3.65
C SER A 103 8.38 0.53 2.92
N LEU A 104 8.49 1.49 2.01
CA LEU A 104 9.74 1.85 1.33
C LEU A 104 10.73 2.45 2.33
N PHE A 105 10.29 3.40 3.16
CA PHE A 105 11.14 3.97 4.22
C PHE A 105 11.52 2.94 5.28
N ALA A 106 10.61 2.05 5.68
CA ALA A 106 10.90 0.95 6.60
C ALA A 106 11.98 0.02 6.00
N SER A 107 11.83 -0.37 4.73
CA SER A 107 12.81 -1.18 4.01
C SER A 107 14.16 -0.47 3.89
N ALA A 108 14.16 0.83 3.56
CA ALA A 108 15.37 1.62 3.49
C ALA A 108 16.08 1.73 4.85
N ALA A 109 15.34 1.91 5.94
CA ALA A 109 15.91 1.92 7.28
C ALA A 109 16.60 0.59 7.62
N GLN A 110 15.96 -0.54 7.29
CA GLN A 110 16.54 -1.88 7.48
C GLN A 110 17.80 -2.08 6.63
N LEU A 111 17.86 -1.57 5.39
CA LEU A 111 19.04 -1.71 4.53
C LEU A 111 20.20 -0.80 4.95
N LEU A 112 19.91 0.47 5.18
CA LEU A 112 20.93 1.52 5.32
C LEU A 112 21.53 1.57 6.73
N THR A 113 20.79 1.10 7.74
CA THR A 113 21.21 1.26 9.15
C THR A 113 21.51 -0.06 9.89
N ALA A 114 21.27 -1.21 9.25
CA ALA A 114 21.40 -2.52 9.89
C ALA A 114 22.77 -2.80 10.51
N ARG A 115 23.87 -2.37 9.88
CA ARG A 115 25.22 -2.58 10.43
C ARG A 115 25.47 -1.77 11.69
N ARG A 116 24.95 -0.54 11.76
CA ARG A 116 25.20 0.40 12.86
C ARG A 116 24.31 0.11 14.07
N TYR A 117 23.08 -0.33 13.84
CA TYR A 117 22.08 -0.52 14.88
C TYR A 117 21.46 -1.92 14.85
N ALA A 118 22.27 -2.95 14.63
CA ALA A 118 21.81 -4.34 14.47
C ALA A 118 20.87 -4.82 15.60
N HIS A 119 21.13 -4.42 16.85
CA HIS A 119 20.31 -4.76 18.01
C HIS A 119 18.94 -4.04 18.04
N LEU A 120 18.80 -2.91 17.34
CA LEU A 120 17.55 -2.15 17.25
C LEU A 120 16.70 -2.55 16.04
N MET A 121 17.31 -3.16 15.01
CA MET A 121 16.62 -3.46 13.75
C MET A 121 15.33 -4.28 13.90
N PRO A 122 15.26 -5.31 14.78
CA PRO A 122 14.01 -6.03 15.00
C PRO A 122 12.91 -5.15 15.63
N TYR A 123 13.27 -4.22 16.52
CA TYR A 123 12.31 -3.27 17.08
C TYR A 123 11.84 -2.25 16.03
N VAL A 124 12.76 -1.74 15.21
CA VAL A 124 12.42 -0.85 14.08
C VAL A 124 11.47 -1.57 13.11
N ALA A 125 11.73 -2.84 12.80
CA ALA A 125 10.86 -3.67 11.97
C ALA A 125 9.48 -3.85 12.63
N GLY A 126 9.42 -4.15 13.93
CA GLY A 126 8.17 -4.31 14.67
C GLY A 126 7.32 -3.05 14.68
N VAL A 127 7.90 -1.88 15.01
CA VAL A 127 7.16 -0.60 15.07
C VAL A 127 6.67 -0.19 13.69
N THR A 128 7.54 -0.21 12.68
CA THR A 128 7.14 0.17 11.30
C THR A 128 6.09 -0.80 10.74
N SER A 129 6.26 -2.11 10.95
CA SER A 129 5.28 -3.11 10.53
C SER A 129 3.95 -2.96 11.26
N ALA A 130 3.93 -2.54 12.53
CA ALA A 130 2.68 -2.31 13.26
C ALA A 130 1.86 -1.17 12.62
N VAL A 131 2.52 -0.05 12.30
CA VAL A 131 1.86 1.09 11.64
C VAL A 131 1.39 0.69 10.24
N ILE A 132 2.21 -0.02 9.45
CA ILE A 132 1.80 -0.51 8.13
C ILE A 132 0.61 -1.47 8.25
N THR A 133 0.66 -2.41 9.18
CA THR A 133 -0.41 -3.39 9.41
C THR A 133 -1.72 -2.70 9.78
N PHE A 134 -1.68 -1.61 10.56
CA PHE A 134 -2.86 -0.78 10.83
C PHE A 134 -3.47 -0.20 9.53
N PHE A 135 -2.66 0.41 8.66
CA PHE A 135 -3.14 0.94 7.37
C PHE A 135 -3.76 -0.16 6.51
N VAL A 136 -3.10 -1.32 6.43
CA VAL A 136 -3.60 -2.48 5.68
C VAL A 136 -4.91 -3.01 6.28
N SER A 137 -5.05 -3.00 7.60
CA SER A 137 -6.28 -3.40 8.28
C SER A 137 -7.45 -2.50 7.89
N VAL A 138 -7.24 -1.18 7.89
CA VAL A 138 -8.26 -0.21 7.45
C VAL A 138 -8.66 -0.47 5.99
N MET A 139 -7.70 -0.74 5.11
CA MET A 139 -8.00 -1.08 3.72
C MET A 139 -8.82 -2.37 3.60
N ILE A 140 -8.43 -3.45 4.27
CA ILE A 140 -9.11 -4.75 4.14
C ILE A 140 -10.54 -4.73 4.72
N PHE A 141 -10.75 -4.02 5.83
CA PHE A 141 -12.03 -4.10 6.57
C PHE A 141 -12.96 -2.91 6.37
N ALA A 142 -12.46 -1.74 5.97
CA ALA A 142 -13.26 -0.51 5.90
C ALA A 142 -13.14 0.26 4.58
N ALA A 143 -12.03 0.11 3.85
CA ALA A 143 -11.72 0.95 2.70
C ALA A 143 -11.00 0.16 1.59
N ASP A 144 -11.60 -0.94 1.12
CA ASP A 144 -10.96 -1.85 0.16
C ASP A 144 -10.81 -1.16 -1.22
N PRO A 145 -9.57 -0.86 -1.67
CA PRO A 145 -9.34 -0.27 -2.99
C PRO A 145 -9.70 -1.22 -4.14
N PHE A 146 -9.84 -2.51 -3.87
CA PHE A 146 -10.17 -3.56 -4.84
C PHE A 146 -11.64 -4.00 -4.78
N GLU A 147 -12.49 -3.26 -4.07
CA GLU A 147 -13.92 -3.52 -4.01
C GLU A 147 -14.54 -3.54 -5.42
N ARG A 148 -15.31 -4.59 -5.71
CA ARG A 148 -15.93 -4.81 -7.02
C ARG A 148 -17.40 -4.43 -6.99
N LEU A 149 -17.85 -3.76 -8.04
CA LEU A 149 -19.26 -3.55 -8.30
C LEU A 149 -19.91 -4.85 -8.80
N GLY A 150 -21.19 -5.04 -8.50
CA GLY A 150 -21.99 -6.18 -8.97
C GLY A 150 -22.23 -6.22 -10.48
N PHE A 151 -21.88 -5.15 -11.19
CA PHE A 151 -21.88 -5.03 -12.65
C PHE A 151 -20.70 -4.16 -13.10
N THR A 152 -20.44 -4.08 -14.40
CA THR A 152 -19.40 -3.21 -14.95
C THR A 152 -20.05 -2.01 -15.65
N PRO A 153 -19.99 -0.80 -15.07
CA PRO A 153 -20.45 0.43 -15.72
C PRO A 153 -19.75 0.68 -17.05
N ALA A 154 -20.45 1.31 -18.00
CA ALA A 154 -19.88 1.65 -19.30
C ALA A 154 -18.83 2.76 -19.21
N ASP A 155 -18.98 3.67 -18.25
CA ASP A 155 -18.06 4.77 -17.95
C ASP A 155 -18.02 5.04 -16.43
N GLY A 156 -17.00 5.76 -15.99
CA GLY A 156 -16.82 6.21 -14.60
C GLY A 156 -17.32 7.63 -14.35
N ARG A 157 -17.42 7.99 -13.07
CA ARG A 157 -17.87 9.33 -12.64
C ARG A 157 -16.86 10.43 -12.94
N GLY A 158 -15.61 10.06 -13.18
CA GLY A 158 -14.51 10.99 -13.40
C GLY A 158 -14.00 11.61 -12.10
N LEU A 159 -12.80 12.17 -12.18
CA LEU A 159 -12.21 12.93 -11.09
C LEU A 159 -13.01 14.23 -10.87
N ASN A 160 -13.23 14.61 -9.60
CA ASN A 160 -13.84 15.91 -9.27
C ASN A 160 -13.13 17.04 -10.06
N PRO A 161 -13.86 17.87 -10.83
CA PRO A 161 -13.27 18.94 -11.63
C PRO A 161 -12.33 19.87 -10.85
N GLN A 162 -12.58 20.09 -9.55
CA GLN A 162 -11.70 20.89 -8.68
C GLN A 162 -10.32 20.27 -8.50
N LEU A 163 -10.20 18.95 -8.61
CA LEU A 163 -8.95 18.19 -8.50
C LEU A 163 -8.20 18.09 -9.84
N GLN A 164 -8.76 18.60 -10.94
CA GLN A 164 -8.10 18.63 -12.25
C GLN A 164 -7.21 19.86 -12.38
N ASN A 165 -6.17 19.94 -11.54
CA ASN A 165 -5.17 21.01 -11.57
C ASN A 165 -3.77 20.43 -11.34
N VAL A 166 -2.73 21.18 -11.74
CA VAL A 166 -1.33 20.70 -11.63
C VAL A 166 -0.96 20.39 -10.18
N GLY A 167 -1.48 21.17 -9.22
CA GLY A 167 -1.28 20.94 -7.80
C GLY A 167 -1.65 19.52 -7.39
N MET A 168 -2.82 19.02 -7.80
CA MET A 168 -3.27 17.66 -7.48
C MET A 168 -2.33 16.56 -8.01
N VAL A 169 -1.70 16.79 -9.17
CA VAL A 169 -0.75 15.84 -9.79
C VAL A 169 0.54 15.73 -8.98
N ILE A 170 0.97 16.81 -8.33
CA ILE A 170 2.24 16.86 -7.60
C ILE A 170 2.08 16.77 -6.08
N HIS A 171 0.88 16.98 -5.53
CA HIS A 171 0.73 17.31 -4.11
C HIS A 171 1.13 16.21 -3.12
N PRO A 172 0.62 14.96 -3.16
CA PRO A 172 1.11 13.97 -2.19
C PRO A 172 2.59 13.60 -2.36
N PRO A 173 3.15 13.50 -3.58
CA PRO A 173 4.59 13.26 -3.75
C PRO A 173 5.53 14.35 -3.23
N MET A 174 5.04 15.59 -3.01
CA MET A 174 5.85 16.70 -2.51
C MET A 174 5.80 16.91 -0.99
N LEU A 175 4.93 16.17 -0.28
CA LEU A 175 4.85 16.19 1.19
C LEU A 175 5.86 15.21 1.81
#